data_AF-A0A952KWK1-F1
#
_entry.id   AF-A0A952KWK1-F1
#
_cell.length_a   1.000
_cell.length_b   1.000
_cell.length_c   1.000
_cell.angle_alpha   90.00
_cell.angle_beta   90.00
_cell.angle_gamma   90.00
#
_symmetry.space_group_name_H-M   'P 1'
#
loop_
_entity.id
_entity.type
_entity.pdbx_description
1 polymer ?
#
loop_
_entity_poly.entity_id
_entity_poly.type
_entity_poly.pdbx_seq_one_letter_code
_entity_poly.pdbx_strand_id
1 'polypeptide(L)'
;SQGADPANFTNHEWEVAMEALTKATSDHQIRRFTGNDYVQDLSAGNVLACEAWSGDIANAGDDNLVFVPPEEGMMIWADNMLIPNLATHQANAEKWIDYYYDPEVAARLADYNQYICPVKGAQQAMEKVDPDNVDNPLIFPTEETLKTTHGFMALKEYQTREYGRQFSNVTGV
;
A
#
# COMPACT_ATOMS: atom_id res chain seq x y z
N SER A 1 -7.41 17.32 -0.61
CA SER A 1 -6.23 17.42 -1.50
C SER A 1 -5.82 18.89 -1.70
N GLN A 2 -4.52 19.20 -1.72
CA GLN A 2 -4.01 20.52 -2.12
C GLN A 2 -3.86 20.67 -3.64
N GLY A 3 -4.34 19.69 -4.42
CA GLY A 3 -4.42 19.73 -5.88
C GLY A 3 -3.21 19.16 -6.62
N ALA A 4 -2.14 18.80 -5.91
CA ALA A 4 -0.96 18.17 -6.51
C ALA A 4 -1.26 16.73 -6.98
N ASP A 5 -0.66 16.34 -8.10
CA ASP A 5 -0.71 14.99 -8.65
C ASP A 5 0.51 14.18 -8.15
N PRO A 6 0.33 13.12 -7.34
CA PRO A 6 1.46 12.32 -6.83
C PRO A 6 2.22 11.58 -7.95
N ALA A 7 1.62 11.41 -9.13
CA ALA A 7 2.29 10.84 -10.29
C ALA A 7 3.12 11.88 -11.07
N ASN A 8 2.98 13.17 -10.78
CA ASN A 8 3.70 14.25 -11.45
C ASN A 8 3.68 15.56 -10.64
N PHE A 9 4.51 15.65 -9.61
CA PHE A 9 4.62 16.85 -8.78
C PHE A 9 5.98 17.56 -8.93
N THR A 10 5.96 18.86 -8.67
CA THR A 10 7.12 19.75 -8.63
C THR A 10 7.73 19.78 -7.23
N ASN A 11 8.98 20.26 -7.13
CA ASN A 11 9.60 20.49 -5.82
C ASN A 11 8.78 21.43 -4.94
N HIS A 12 8.11 22.42 -5.53
CA HIS A 12 7.27 23.35 -4.78
C HIS A 12 6.04 22.65 -4.18
N GLU A 13 5.38 21.77 -4.94
CA GLU A 13 4.24 20.99 -4.42
C GLU A 13 4.67 20.02 -3.31
N TRP A 14 5.87 19.45 -3.41
CA TRP A 14 6.47 18.67 -2.32
C TRP A 14 6.70 19.53 -1.06
N GLU A 15 7.28 20.72 -1.21
CA GLU A 15 7.49 21.66 -0.09
C GLU A 15 6.17 22.02 0.61
N VAL A 16 5.13 22.31 -0.18
CA VAL A 16 3.78 22.59 0.34
C VAL A 16 3.19 21.41 1.11
N ALA A 17 3.39 20.17 0.63
CA ALA A 17 2.98 18.96 1.36
C ALA A 17 3.77 18.78 2.67
N MET A 18 5.09 19.04 2.66
CA MET A 18 5.94 18.95 3.84
C MET A 18 5.62 20.02 4.88
N GLU A 19 5.28 21.24 4.47
CA GLU A 19 4.81 22.30 5.36
C GLU A 19 3.51 21.89 6.06
N ALA A 20 2.56 21.31 5.32
CA ALA A 20 1.32 20.81 5.89
C ALA A 20 1.55 19.68 6.90
N LEU A 21 2.41 18.71 6.58
CA LEU A 21 2.75 17.60 7.49
C LEU A 21 3.48 18.13 8.75
N THR A 22 4.41 19.06 8.57
CA THR A 22 5.13 19.70 9.68
C THR A 22 4.16 20.41 10.60
N LYS A 23 3.23 21.18 10.04
CA LYS A 23 2.21 21.89 10.80
C LYS A 23 1.29 20.94 11.57
N ALA A 24 0.78 19.88 10.92
CA ALA A 24 -0.06 18.88 11.59
C ALA A 24 0.68 18.20 12.76
N THR A 25 1.97 17.93 12.58
CA THR A 25 2.83 17.35 13.63
C THR A 25 3.06 18.34 14.77
N SER A 26 3.41 19.60 14.47
CA SER A 26 3.66 20.64 15.48
C SER A 26 2.40 21.03 16.26
N ASP A 27 1.24 20.94 15.62
CA ASP A 27 -0.06 21.19 16.24
C ASP A 27 -0.56 19.97 17.05
N HIS A 28 0.25 18.91 17.17
CA HIS A 28 -0.07 17.68 17.88
C HIS A 28 -1.29 16.92 17.35
N GLN A 29 -1.60 17.07 16.05
CA GLN A 29 -2.65 16.27 15.38
C GLN A 29 -2.17 14.84 15.12
N ILE A 30 -0.86 14.66 14.88
CA ILE A 30 -0.25 13.36 14.66
C ILE A 30 0.32 12.84 15.98
N ARG A 31 -0.20 11.71 16.45
CA ARG A 31 0.26 11.07 17.69
C ARG A 31 1.67 10.49 17.57
N ARG A 32 1.92 9.74 16.48
CA ARG A 32 3.20 9.08 16.19
C ARG A 32 3.27 8.66 14.73
N PHE A 33 4.50 8.46 14.25
CA PHE A 33 4.80 7.80 12.99
C PHE A 33 5.26 6.37 13.29
N THR A 34 4.75 5.41 12.53
CA THR A 34 4.93 3.97 12.77
C THR A 34 5.26 3.26 11.47
N GLY A 35 5.80 2.04 11.58
CA GLY A 35 5.75 1.09 10.47
C GLY A 35 4.36 0.46 10.42
N ASN A 36 4.29 -0.87 10.56
CA ASN A 36 3.04 -1.63 10.53
C ASN A 36 2.40 -1.87 11.91
N ASP A 37 2.83 -1.18 12.97
CA ASP A 37 2.34 -1.39 14.34
C ASP A 37 1.14 -0.49 14.73
N TYR A 38 0.43 0.08 13.74
CA TYR A 38 -0.72 0.96 13.93
C TYR A 38 -2.03 0.21 14.27
N VAL A 39 -2.20 -1.04 13.82
CA VAL A 39 -3.44 -1.82 14.03
C VAL A 39 -3.75 -2.00 15.52
N GLN A 40 -2.73 -2.26 16.34
CA GLN A 40 -2.90 -2.42 17.79
C GLN A 40 -3.40 -1.13 18.46
N ASP A 41 -2.93 0.03 18.00
CA ASP A 41 -3.37 1.32 18.52
C ASP A 41 -4.80 1.67 18.11
N LEU A 42 -5.19 1.30 16.88
CA LEU A 42 -6.56 1.43 16.41
C LEU A 42 -7.52 0.58 17.25
N SER A 43 -7.25 -0.73 17.37
CA SER A 43 -8.09 -1.65 18.15
C SER A 43 -8.18 -1.29 19.64
N ALA A 44 -7.11 -0.73 20.21
CA ALA A 44 -7.11 -0.26 21.60
C ALA A 44 -7.83 1.09 21.79
N GLY A 45 -8.21 1.79 20.71
CA GLY A 45 -8.78 3.13 20.76
C GLY A 45 -7.78 4.23 21.15
N ASN A 46 -6.47 3.98 20.99
CA ASN A 46 -5.41 4.95 21.28
C ASN A 46 -5.33 6.06 20.21
N VAL A 47 -5.80 5.77 19.00
CA VAL A 47 -5.91 6.70 17.86
C VAL A 47 -7.27 6.55 17.19
N LEU A 48 -7.80 7.66 16.66
CA LEU A 48 -9.10 7.67 15.98
C LEU A 48 -9.03 7.19 14.53
N ALA A 49 -7.92 7.48 13.85
CA ALA A 49 -7.66 7.13 12.46
C ALA A 49 -6.15 7.11 12.21
N CYS A 50 -5.73 6.39 11.17
CA CYS A 50 -4.38 6.44 10.65
C CYS A 50 -4.39 6.24 9.13
N GLU A 51 -3.26 6.54 8.49
CA GLU A 51 -2.96 5.98 7.17
C GLU A 51 -2.62 4.50 7.37
N ALA A 52 -3.17 3.63 6.53
CA ALA A 52 -3.10 2.19 6.71
C ALA A 52 -3.14 1.47 5.36
N TRP A 53 -2.54 0.28 5.32
CA TRP A 53 -2.65 -0.63 4.19
C TRP A 53 -3.99 -1.35 4.21
N SER A 54 -4.64 -1.49 3.05
CA SER A 54 -5.98 -2.09 2.95
C SER A 54 -6.03 -3.52 3.48
N GLY A 55 -5.02 -4.35 3.13
CA GLY A 55 -4.93 -5.73 3.58
C GLY A 55 -4.68 -5.88 5.08
N ASP A 56 -3.94 -4.95 5.71
CA ASP A 56 -3.70 -4.97 7.16
C ASP A 56 -5.02 -4.74 7.93
N ILE A 57 -5.89 -3.84 7.45
CA ILE A 57 -7.20 -3.60 8.04
C ILE A 57 -8.17 -4.75 7.74
N ALA A 58 -8.17 -5.29 6.52
CA ALA A 58 -8.99 -6.45 6.16
C ALA A 58 -8.66 -7.70 7.01
N ASN A 59 -7.39 -7.89 7.37
CA ASN A 59 -6.94 -9.01 8.20
C ASN A 59 -6.90 -8.71 9.70
N ALA A 60 -7.30 -7.52 10.15
CA ALA A 60 -7.22 -7.15 11.55
C ALA A 60 -8.13 -8.01 12.46
N GLY A 61 -9.19 -8.60 11.89
CA GLY A 61 -10.14 -9.43 12.64
C GLY A 61 -10.94 -8.66 13.69
N ASP A 62 -11.07 -7.34 13.50
CA ASP A 62 -11.78 -6.43 14.38
C ASP A 62 -12.86 -5.70 13.57
N ASP A 63 -14.12 -6.08 13.78
CA ASP A 63 -15.29 -5.53 13.07
C ASP A 63 -15.51 -4.02 13.34
N ASN A 64 -14.78 -3.43 14.30
CA ASN A 64 -14.82 -1.99 14.55
C ASN A 64 -13.86 -1.20 13.65
N LEU A 65 -12.96 -1.89 12.93
CA LEU A 65 -12.02 -1.26 12.02
C LEU A 65 -12.59 -1.29 10.59
N VAL A 66 -12.54 -0.14 9.94
CA VAL A 66 -13.03 0.01 8.57
C VAL A 66 -11.96 0.72 7.75
N PHE A 67 -11.64 0.16 6.59
CA PHE A 67 -10.82 0.83 5.60
C PHE A 67 -11.68 1.82 4.81
N VAL A 68 -11.30 3.09 4.81
CA VAL A 68 -12.05 4.17 4.14
C VAL A 68 -11.20 4.74 3.00
N PRO A 69 -11.51 4.42 1.73
CA PRO A 69 -10.88 5.06 0.59
C PRO A 69 -11.12 6.59 0.60
N PRO A 70 -10.09 7.43 0.45
CA PRO A 70 -10.27 8.87 0.32
C PRO A 70 -11.05 9.24 -0.95
N GLU A 71 -11.85 10.31 -0.89
CA GLU A 71 -12.63 10.80 -2.04
C GLU A 71 -11.74 11.26 -3.20
N GLU A 72 -10.52 11.73 -2.89
CA GLU A 72 -9.54 12.17 -3.89
C GLU A 72 -8.78 11.02 -4.57
N GLY A 73 -9.03 9.78 -4.12
CA GLY A 73 -8.38 8.59 -4.62
C GLY A 73 -7.36 7.97 -3.66
N MET A 74 -6.83 6.82 -4.05
CA MET A 74 -5.88 6.02 -3.26
C MET A 74 -4.52 5.96 -3.95
N MET A 75 -3.46 5.79 -3.17
CA MET A 75 -2.17 5.40 -3.76
C MET A 75 -2.22 3.93 -4.18
N ILE A 76 -1.77 3.63 -5.40
CA ILE A 76 -1.52 2.25 -5.85
C ILE A 76 -0.02 1.96 -5.80
N TRP A 77 0.31 0.77 -5.34
CA TRP A 77 1.67 0.30 -5.13
C TRP A 77 1.75 -1.18 -5.49
N ALA A 78 2.96 -1.67 -5.68
CA ALA A 78 3.23 -3.07 -5.98
C ALA A 78 4.54 -3.51 -5.36
N ASP A 79 4.49 -4.62 -4.63
CA ASP A 79 5.68 -5.36 -4.25
C ASP A 79 6.11 -6.29 -5.38
N ASN A 80 7.40 -6.26 -5.71
CA ASN A 80 7.94 -6.95 -6.87
C ASN A 80 8.99 -7.97 -6.43
N MET A 81 8.84 -9.22 -6.89
CA MET A 81 9.89 -10.23 -6.74
C MET A 81 11.04 -9.92 -7.70
N LEU A 82 12.25 -9.72 -7.17
CA LEU A 82 13.46 -9.43 -7.93
C LEU A 82 14.53 -10.48 -7.63
N ILE A 83 15.26 -10.92 -8.65
CA ILE A 83 16.42 -11.81 -8.49
C ILE A 83 17.70 -10.96 -8.55
N PRO A 84 18.49 -10.90 -7.46
CA PRO A 84 19.77 -10.21 -7.48
C PRO A 84 20.71 -10.79 -8.55
N ASN A 85 21.45 -9.93 -9.26
CA ASN A 85 22.34 -10.33 -10.35
C ASN A 85 23.50 -11.26 -9.94
N LEU A 86 23.79 -11.36 -8.63
CA LEU A 86 24.81 -12.25 -8.06
C LEU A 86 24.20 -13.47 -7.34
N ALA A 87 22.92 -13.76 -7.54
CA ALA A 87 22.26 -14.91 -6.92
C ALA A 87 22.87 -16.24 -7.39
N THR A 88 23.35 -17.06 -6.45
CA THR A 88 23.96 -18.37 -6.74
C THR A 88 22.94 -19.47 -7.05
N HIS A 89 21.65 -19.21 -6.84
CA HIS A 89 20.54 -20.14 -7.04
C HIS A 89 19.41 -19.56 -7.89
N GLN A 90 19.75 -18.80 -8.95
CA GLN A 90 18.79 -18.13 -9.83
C GLN A 90 17.66 -19.06 -10.32
N ALA A 91 17.99 -20.24 -10.84
CA ALA A 91 16.98 -21.17 -11.37
C ALA A 91 15.96 -21.65 -10.31
N ASN A 92 16.34 -21.67 -9.03
CA ASN A 92 15.41 -22.00 -7.96
C ASN A 92 14.48 -20.81 -7.66
N ALA A 93 15.03 -19.59 -7.65
CA ALA A 93 14.25 -18.38 -7.46
C ALA A 93 13.23 -18.19 -8.60
N GLU A 94 13.62 -18.46 -9.85
CA GLU A 94 12.72 -18.41 -11.01
C GLU A 94 11.57 -19.41 -10.88
N LYS A 95 11.84 -20.66 -10.48
CA LYS A 95 10.79 -21.67 -10.24
C LYS A 95 9.85 -21.28 -9.10
N TRP A 96 10.37 -20.61 -8.08
CA TRP A 96 9.58 -20.15 -6.94
C TRP A 96 8.68 -18.97 -7.33
N ILE A 97 9.20 -18.02 -8.12
CA ILE A 97 8.40 -16.94 -8.71
C ILE A 97 7.30 -17.52 -9.61
N ASP A 98 7.65 -18.45 -10.50
CA ASP A 98 6.70 -19.12 -11.40
C ASP A 98 5.56 -19.81 -10.64
N TYR A 99 5.88 -20.50 -9.53
CA TYR A 99 4.87 -21.12 -8.67
C TYR A 99 3.86 -20.12 -8.10
N TYR A 100 4.28 -18.94 -7.65
CA TYR A 100 3.37 -17.91 -7.15
C TYR A 100 2.52 -17.24 -8.24
N TYR A 101 2.91 -17.37 -9.51
CA TYR A 101 2.14 -16.89 -10.64
C TYR A 101 1.15 -17.93 -11.19
N ASP A 102 1.13 -19.16 -10.65
CA ASP A 102 0.04 -20.10 -10.91
C ASP A 102 -1.28 -19.51 -10.33
N PRO A 103 -2.38 -19.46 -11.11
CA PRO A 103 -3.62 -18.82 -10.66
C PRO A 103 -4.22 -19.39 -9.37
N GLU A 104 -4.13 -20.70 -9.11
CA GLU A 104 -4.67 -21.29 -7.88
C GLU A 104 -3.82 -20.91 -6.66
N VAL A 105 -2.49 -20.89 -6.84
CA VAL A 105 -1.55 -20.45 -5.80
C VAL A 105 -1.73 -18.96 -5.50
N ALA A 106 -1.84 -18.14 -6.54
CA ALA A 106 -2.06 -16.70 -6.42
C ALA A 106 -3.39 -16.38 -5.73
N ALA A 107 -4.46 -17.12 -6.05
CA ALA A 107 -5.75 -16.97 -5.39
C ALA A 107 -5.68 -17.33 -3.89
N ARG A 108 -5.01 -18.42 -3.52
CA ARG A 108 -4.79 -18.77 -2.10
C ARG A 108 -3.98 -17.73 -1.35
N LEU A 109 -2.96 -17.16 -1.99
CA LEU A 109 -2.18 -16.09 -1.37
C LEU A 109 -3.04 -14.83 -1.18
N ALA A 110 -3.81 -14.45 -2.19
CA ALA A 110 -4.67 -13.28 -2.17
C ALA A 110 -5.80 -13.41 -1.12
N ASP A 111 -6.37 -14.60 -0.98
CA ASP A 111 -7.33 -14.93 0.07
C ASP A 111 -6.70 -14.80 1.46
N TYR A 112 -5.48 -15.29 1.62
CA TYR A 112 -4.77 -15.22 2.90
C TYR A 112 -4.37 -13.79 3.29
N ASN A 113 -3.93 -12.95 2.35
CA ASN A 113 -3.36 -11.64 2.65
C ASN A 113 -4.27 -10.45 2.32
N GLN A 114 -5.39 -10.67 1.62
CA GLN A 114 -6.40 -9.66 1.27
C GLN A 114 -5.84 -8.43 0.54
N TYR A 115 -4.83 -8.63 -0.32
CA TYR A 115 -4.26 -7.59 -1.19
C TYR A 115 -4.64 -7.81 -2.66
N ILE A 116 -4.52 -6.74 -3.46
CA ILE A 116 -4.80 -6.77 -4.89
C ILE A 116 -3.94 -7.84 -5.58
N CYS A 117 -4.58 -8.79 -6.25
CA CYS A 117 -3.89 -9.87 -6.95
C CYS A 117 -3.61 -9.50 -8.43
N PRO A 118 -2.34 -9.46 -8.88
CA PRO A 118 -2.02 -9.09 -10.26
C PRO A 118 -2.11 -10.26 -11.26
N VAL A 119 -2.37 -11.48 -10.78
CA VAL A 119 -2.30 -12.70 -11.60
C VAL A 119 -3.60 -12.92 -12.36
N LYS A 120 -3.53 -12.86 -13.69
CA LYS A 120 -4.65 -13.19 -14.56
C LYS A 120 -5.09 -14.65 -14.32
N GLY A 121 -6.39 -14.85 -14.08
CA GLY A 121 -6.93 -16.18 -13.78
C GLY A 121 -7.19 -16.40 -12.29
N ALA A 122 -6.57 -15.60 -11.40
CA ALA A 122 -6.70 -15.78 -9.95
C ALA A 122 -8.13 -15.54 -9.45
N GLN A 123 -8.86 -14.58 -10.04
CA GLN A 123 -10.27 -14.35 -9.69
C GLN A 123 -11.16 -15.55 -10.02
N GLN A 124 -10.96 -16.19 -11.18
CA GLN A 124 -11.67 -17.44 -11.51
C GLN A 124 -11.25 -18.60 -10.62
N ALA A 125 -9.96 -18.68 -10.26
CA ALA A 125 -9.49 -19.69 -9.32
C ALA A 125 -10.06 -19.48 -7.92
N MET A 126 -10.32 -18.22 -7.53
CA MET A 126 -10.92 -17.85 -6.25
C MET A 126 -12.29 -18.52 -6.05
N GLU A 127 -13.07 -18.76 -7.11
CA GLU A 127 -14.37 -19.48 -7.04
C GLU A 127 -14.26 -20.85 -6.34
N LYS A 128 -13.08 -21.48 -6.37
CA LYS A 128 -12.82 -22.76 -5.70
C LYS A 128 -12.06 -22.62 -4.39
N VAL A 129 -11.38 -21.49 -4.18
CA VAL A 129 -10.57 -21.22 -2.98
C VAL A 129 -11.48 -20.66 -1.89
N ASP A 130 -12.09 -19.51 -2.14
CA ASP A 130 -13.07 -18.87 -1.27
C ASP A 130 -14.09 -18.07 -2.12
N PRO A 131 -15.29 -18.63 -2.36
CA PRO A 131 -16.35 -17.97 -3.13
C PRO A 131 -16.74 -16.58 -2.61
N ASP A 132 -16.59 -16.33 -1.31
CA ASP A 132 -17.00 -15.07 -0.69
C ASP A 132 -16.04 -13.92 -1.09
N ASN A 133 -14.84 -14.25 -1.56
CA ASN A 133 -13.80 -13.30 -1.96
C ASN A 133 -13.69 -13.06 -3.48
N VAL A 134 -14.48 -13.76 -4.31
CA VAL A 134 -14.42 -13.63 -5.78
C VAL A 134 -14.71 -12.19 -6.25
N ASP A 135 -15.68 -11.54 -5.61
CA ASP A 135 -16.11 -10.17 -5.93
C ASP A 135 -15.56 -9.14 -4.92
N ASN A 136 -14.60 -9.52 -4.08
CA ASN A 136 -14.00 -8.61 -3.10
C ASN A 136 -13.16 -7.54 -3.83
N PRO A 137 -13.60 -6.25 -3.82
CA PRO A 137 -12.93 -5.21 -4.59
C PRO A 137 -11.57 -4.80 -4.02
N LEU A 138 -11.22 -5.23 -2.80
CA LEU A 138 -9.88 -5.04 -2.22
C LEU A 138 -8.87 -6.07 -2.74
N ILE A 139 -9.34 -7.20 -3.27
CA ILE A 139 -8.52 -8.24 -3.90
C ILE A 139 -8.56 -8.14 -5.43
N PHE A 140 -9.77 -7.96 -5.98
CA PHE A 140 -10.04 -7.88 -7.41
C PHE A 140 -10.77 -6.56 -7.74
N PRO A 141 -10.04 -5.43 -7.76
CA PRO A 141 -10.65 -4.13 -7.98
C PRO A 141 -11.22 -4.01 -9.40
N THR A 142 -12.30 -3.24 -9.53
CA THR A 142 -12.87 -2.90 -10.83
C THR A 142 -11.99 -1.89 -11.58
N GLU A 143 -12.15 -1.79 -12.90
CA GLU A 143 -11.49 -0.73 -13.67
C GLU A 143 -11.88 0.68 -13.21
N GLU A 144 -13.10 0.86 -12.69
CA GLU A 144 -13.54 2.15 -12.14
C GLU A 144 -12.79 2.49 -10.86
N THR A 145 -12.64 1.53 -9.95
CA THR A 145 -11.81 1.66 -8.74
C THR A 145 -10.36 1.97 -9.10
N LEU A 146 -9.78 1.28 -10.09
CA LEU A 146 -8.40 1.52 -10.49
C LEU A 146 -8.18 2.92 -11.10
N LYS A 147 -9.18 3.50 -11.77
CA LYS A 147 -9.08 4.86 -12.32
C LYS A 147 -9.00 5.96 -11.27
N THR A 148 -9.42 5.67 -10.04
CA THR A 148 -9.29 6.60 -8.90
C THR A 148 -8.01 6.37 -8.11
N THR A 149 -7.12 5.48 -8.56
CA THR A 149 -5.83 5.26 -7.93
C THR A 149 -4.72 6.06 -8.59
N HIS A 150 -3.70 6.40 -7.82
CA HIS A 150 -2.56 7.20 -8.26
C HIS A 150 -1.25 6.49 -7.94
N GLY A 151 -0.34 6.48 -8.92
CA GLY A 151 1.04 6.06 -8.68
C GLY A 151 1.85 7.18 -8.02
N PHE A 152 3.01 6.83 -7.45
CA PHE A 152 4.00 7.81 -7.03
C PHE A 152 5.07 7.96 -8.11
N MET A 153 5.39 9.20 -8.50
CA MET A 153 6.42 9.43 -9.51
C MET A 153 7.78 8.87 -9.09
N ALA A 154 8.55 8.39 -10.07
CA ALA A 154 9.95 8.02 -9.82
C ALA A 154 10.77 9.27 -9.47
N LEU A 155 11.48 9.22 -8.35
CA LEU A 155 12.35 10.30 -7.90
C LEU A 155 13.75 10.19 -8.51
N LYS A 156 14.35 11.34 -8.80
CA LYS A 156 15.79 11.42 -9.08
C LYS A 156 16.57 11.19 -7.79
N GLU A 157 17.81 10.71 -7.87
CA GLU A 157 18.64 10.42 -6.70
C GLU A 157 18.76 11.60 -5.72
N TYR A 158 18.92 12.82 -6.23
CA TYR A 158 18.96 14.01 -5.37
C TYR A 158 17.62 14.28 -4.68
N GLN A 159 16.50 14.00 -5.34
CA GLN A 159 15.16 14.14 -4.76
C GLN A 159 14.96 13.07 -3.69
N THR A 160 15.26 11.80 -3.95
CA THR A 160 15.17 10.72 -2.95
C THR A 160 15.92 11.08 -1.67
N ARG A 161 17.15 11.57 -1.79
CA ARG A 161 17.96 11.97 -0.64
C ARG A 161 17.36 13.18 0.08
N GLU A 162 16.99 14.23 -0.65
CA GLU A 162 16.51 15.48 -0.04
C GLU A 162 15.12 15.32 0.56
N TYR A 163 14.19 14.72 -0.17
CA TYR A 163 12.83 14.44 0.28
C TYR A 163 12.83 13.47 1.46
N GLY A 164 13.65 12.41 1.39
CA GLY A 164 13.83 11.49 2.52
C GLY A 164 14.33 12.22 3.78
N ARG A 165 15.35 13.08 3.64
CA ARG A 165 15.85 13.91 4.75
C ARG A 165 14.77 14.84 5.32
N GLN A 166 13.98 15.49 4.46
CA GLN A 166 12.91 16.37 4.89
C GLN A 166 11.82 15.61 5.65
N PHE A 167 11.40 14.45 5.13
CA PHE A 167 10.43 13.59 5.78
C PHE A 167 10.94 13.12 7.15
N SER A 168 12.16 12.58 7.22
CA SER A 168 12.79 12.15 8.48
C SER A 168 12.90 13.24 9.54
N ASN A 169 13.14 14.50 9.13
CA ASN A 169 13.18 15.62 10.09
C ASN A 169 11.81 15.88 10.75
N VAL A 170 10.72 15.62 10.04
CA VAL A 170 9.36 15.81 10.56
C VAL A 170 8.91 14.61 11.38
N THR A 171 9.22 13.40 10.92
CA THR A 171 8.74 12.17 11.53
C THR A 171 9.62 11.66 12.68
N GLY A 172 10.89 12.08 12.72
CA GLY A 172 11.86 11.62 13.71
C GLY A 172 12.38 10.20 13.48
N VAL A 173 12.09 9.62 12.31
CA VAL A 173 12.54 8.27 11.88
C VAL A 173 13.49 8.33 10.69
#